data_AF-A0A925D5P1-F1
#
_entry.id   AF-A0A925D5P1-F1
#
_cell.length_a   1.000
_cell.length_b   1.000
_cell.length_c   1.000
_cell.angle_alpha   90.00
_cell.angle_beta   90.00
_cell.angle_gamma   90.00
#
_symmetry.space_group_name_H-M   'P 1'
#
loop_
_entity.id
_entity.type
_entity.pdbx_description
1 polymer ?
#
loop_
_entity_poly.entity_id
_entity_poly.type
_entity_poly.pdbx_seq_one_letter_code
_entity_poly.pdbx_strand_id
1 'polypeptide(L)' 'MIVPANPLQMPDLDYAAIDAAIFRGIHEAVLNRARLGLSVSVWRDGKVVILSPDEVLAEEVAERANGSTNAARGA' A
#
# COMPACT_ATOMS: atom_id res chain seq x y z
N MET A 1 -27.29 38.56 0.06
CA MET A 1 -26.41 38.35 1.22
C MET A 1 -25.29 37.44 0.75
N ILE A 2 -24.06 37.95 0.61
CA ILE A 2 -22.90 37.17 0.13
C ILE A 2 -22.20 36.64 1.38
N VAL A 3 -22.13 35.32 1.54
CA VAL A 3 -21.34 34.69 2.60
C VAL A 3 -19.88 34.69 2.12
N PRO A 4 -18.94 35.36 2.82
CA PRO A 4 -17.54 35.31 2.42
C PRO A 4 -16.99 33.89 2.60
N ALA A 5 -16.19 33.42 1.64
CA ALA A 5 -15.50 32.15 1.74
C ALA A 5 -14.61 32.14 3.00
N ASN A 6 -14.76 31.11 3.85
CA ASN A 6 -13.96 30.95 5.05
C ASN A 6 -12.54 30.50 4.65
N PRO A 7 -11.48 31.29 4.90
CA PRO A 7 -10.11 30.96 4.50
C PRO A 7 -9.51 29.77 5.26
N LEU A 8 -10.20 29.23 6.28
CA LEU A 8 -9.78 28.03 7.03
C LEU A 8 -10.43 26.74 6.53
N GLN A 9 -11.22 26.79 5.45
CA GLN A 9 -11.84 25.60 4.91
C GLN A 9 -10.77 24.78 4.18
N MET A 10 -10.32 23.68 4.79
CA MET A 10 -9.47 22.73 4.08
C MET A 10 -10.25 22.17 2.88
N PRO A 11 -9.57 21.93 1.75
CA PRO A 11 -10.19 21.23 0.62
C PRO A 11 -10.74 19.89 1.10
N ASP A 12 -11.86 19.46 0.53
CA ASP A 12 -12.37 18.11 0.78
C ASP A 12 -11.28 17.11 0.38
N LEU A 13 -10.70 16.45 1.38
CA LEU A 13 -9.64 15.47 1.19
C LEU A 13 -10.27 14.14 0.78
N ASP A 14 -9.87 13.63 -0.37
CA ASP A 14 -10.16 12.26 -0.75
C ASP A 14 -9.22 11.31 0.00
N TYR A 15 -9.64 10.93 1.21
CA TYR A 15 -8.88 10.01 2.05
C TYR A 15 -8.66 8.64 1.39
N ALA A 16 -9.59 8.18 0.54
CA ALA A 16 -9.41 6.91 -0.18
C ALA A 16 -8.27 7.00 -1.20
N ALA A 17 -8.19 8.11 -1.95
CA ALA A 17 -7.08 8.35 -2.87
C ALA A 17 -5.74 8.49 -2.12
N ILE A 18 -5.74 9.17 -0.97
CA ILE A 18 -4.55 9.33 -0.13
C ILE A 18 -4.07 7.97 0.39
N ASP A 19 -4.97 7.16 0.95
CA ASP A 19 -4.64 5.84 1.48
C ASP A 19 -4.10 4.92 0.38
N ALA A 20 -4.70 4.95 -0.81
CA ALA A 20 -4.21 4.19 -1.96
C ALA A 20 -2.81 4.64 -2.42
N ALA A 21 -2.53 5.94 -2.39
CA ALA A 21 -1.21 6.48 -2.72
C ALA A 21 -0.15 6.10 -1.68
N ILE A 22 -0.49 6.19 -0.39
CA ILE A 22 0.38 5.78 0.72
C ILE A 22 0.69 4.30 0.61
N PHE A 23 -0.34 3.45 0.42
CA PHE A 23 -0.18 2.01 0.28
C PHE A 23 0.79 1.67 -0.86
N ARG A 24 0.60 2.28 -2.03
CA ARG A 24 1.49 2.07 -3.20
C ARG A 24 2.94 2.46 -2.90
N GLY A 25 3.15 3.62 -2.28
CA GLY A 25 4.50 4.09 -1.94
C GLY A 25 5.21 3.17 -0.95
N ILE A 26 4.49 2.69 0.07
CA ILE A 26 5.03 1.72 1.04
C ILE A 26 5.36 0.40 0.35
N HIS A 27 4.45 -0.11 -0.47
CA HIS A 27 4.64 -1.36 -1.22
C HIS A 27 5.88 -1.31 -2.12
N GLU A 28 6.04 -0.25 -2.91
CA GLU A 28 7.22 -0.05 -3.76
C GLU A 28 8.52 0.04 -2.95
N ALA A 29 8.51 0.74 -1.81
CA ALA A 29 9.67 0.85 -0.93
C ALA A 29 10.08 -0.51 -0.34
N VAL A 30 9.12 -1.33 0.08
CA VAL A 30 9.35 -2.69 0.59
C VAL A 30 9.97 -3.57 -0.50
N LEU A 31 9.41 -3.54 -1.71
CA LEU A 31 9.96 -4.31 -2.84
C LEU A 31 11.36 -3.86 -3.23
N ASN A 32 11.63 -2.56 -3.27
CA ASN A 32 12.96 -2.04 -3.58
C ASN A 32 13.98 -2.47 -2.53
N ARG A 33 13.60 -2.46 -1.25
CA ARG A 33 14.45 -2.96 -0.16
C ARG A 33 14.78 -4.45 -0.32
N ALA A 34 13.79 -5.27 -0.64
CA ALA A 34 13.99 -6.70 -0.90
C ALA A 34 14.90 -6.94 -2.12
N ARG A 35 14.72 -6.18 -3.21
CA ARG A 35 15.59 -6.25 -4.40
C ARG A 35 17.05 -5.89 -4.11
N LEU A 36 17.31 -5.10 -3.07
CA LEU A 36 18.66 -4.79 -2.57
C LEU A 36 19.23 -5.89 -1.65
N GLY A 37 18.52 -7.00 -1.46
CA GLY A 37 18.93 -8.09 -0.58
C GLY A 37 18.75 -7.78 0.91
N LEU A 38 17.96 -6.76 1.26
CA LEU A 38 17.74 -6.33 2.64
C LEU A 38 16.42 -6.86 3.20
N SER A 39 16.44 -7.33 4.45
CA SER A 39 15.25 -7.75 5.17
C SER A 39 14.33 -6.59 5.55
N VAL A 40 13.05 -6.90 5.74
CA VAL A 40 11.99 -5.95 6.11
C VAL A 40 11.32 -6.44 7.39
N SER A 41 11.07 -5.54 8.34
CA SER A 41 10.26 -5.84 9.52
C SER A 41 8.82 -5.40 9.28
N VAL A 42 7.86 -6.30 9.47
CA VAL A 42 6.42 -6.06 9.30
C VAL A 42 5.68 -6.39 10.59
N TRP A 43 4.57 -5.68 10.84
CA TRP A 43 3.65 -6.03 11.91
C TRP A 43 2.59 -7.01 11.39
N ARG A 44 2.53 -8.22 11.95
CA ARG A 44 1.55 -9.26 11.60
C ARG A 44 1.09 -9.98 12.86
N ASP A 45 -0.21 -10.22 12.97
CA ASP A 45 -0.80 -10.99 14.08
C ASP A 45 -0.35 -10.53 15.48
N GLY A 46 -0.25 -9.21 15.67
CA GLY A 46 0.12 -8.62 16.96
C GLY A 46 1.61 -8.70 17.31
N LYS A 47 2.49 -9.02 16.37
CA LYS A 47 3.95 -9.07 16.58
C LYS A 47 4.73 -8.52 15.40
N VAL A 48 6.00 -8.20 15.64
CA VAL A 48 6.96 -7.88 14.57
C VAL A 48 7.50 -9.19 13.99
N VAL A 49 7.40 -9.35 12.68
CA VAL A 49 7.97 -10.45 11.89
C VAL A 49 9.02 -9.86 10.96
N ILE A 50 10.18 -10.50 10.86
CA ILE A 50 11.23 -10.13 9.91
C ILE A 50 11.10 -11.04 8.70
N LEU A 51 10.88 -10.44 7.54
CA LEU A 51 10.86 -11.14 6.26
C LEU A 51 12.21 -10.99 5.57
N SER A 52 12.71 -12.09 5.06
CA SER A 52 13.85 -12.12 4.14
C SER A 52 13.46 -11.52 2.77
N PRO A 53 14.44 -11.12 1.96
CA PRO A 53 14.19 -10.68 0.59
C PRO A 53 13.36 -11.66 -0.24
N ASP A 54 13.66 -12.96 -0.14
CA ASP A 54 13.00 -14.00 -0.92
C ASP A 54 11.54 -14.18 -0.51
N GLU A 55 11.24 -14.11 0.80
CA GLU A 55 9.87 -14.18 1.31
C GLU A 55 9.03 -12.99 0.81
N VAL A 56 9.58 -11.77 0.83
CA VAL A 56 8.89 -10.57 0.32
C VAL A 56 8.58 -10.71 -1.18
N LEU A 57 9.54 -11.20 -1.98
CA LEU A 57 9.35 -11.38 -3.41
C LEU A 57 8.36 -12.51 -3.73
N ALA A 58 8.36 -13.58 -2.94
CA ALA A 58 7.40 -14.67 -3.08
C ALA A 58 5.96 -14.22 -2.78
N GLU A 59 5.77 -13.40 -1.74
CA GLU A 59 4.48 -12.81 -1.40
C GLU A 59 3.95 -11.91 -2.52
N GLU A 60 4.79 -11.06 -3.12
CA GLU A 60 4.40 -10.22 -4.26
C GLU A 60 3.92 -11.04 -5.47
N VAL A 61 4.59 -12.16 -5.75
CA VAL A 61 4.17 -13.07 -6.83
C VAL A 61 2.81 -13.68 -6.51
N ALA A 62 2.60 -14.12 -5.26
CA ALA A 62 1.33 -14.67 -4.81
C ALA A 62 0.19 -13.64 -4.86
N GLU A 63 0.44 -12.40 -4.43
CA GLU A 63 -0.53 -11.31 -4.49
C GLU A 63 -0.95 -10.97 -5.93
N ARG A 64 0.01 -10.91 -6.86
CA ARG A 64 -0.28 -10.71 -8.29
C ARG A 64 -1.10 -11.85 -8.88
N ALA A 65 -0.79 -13.10 -8.53
CA ALA A 65 -1.54 -14.26 -8.99
C ALA A 65 -3.00 -14.24 -8.47
N ASN A 66 -3.19 -13.84 -7.21
CA ASN A 66 -4.51 -13.72 -6.61
C ASN A 66 -5.32 -12.54 -7.18
N GLY A 67 -4.68 -11.39 -7.45
CA GLY A 67 -5.31 -10.25 -8.12
C GLY A 67 -5.75 -10.57 -9.55
N SER A 68 -4.94 -11.31 -10.29
CA SER A 68 -5.26 -11.80 -11.65
C SER A 68 -6.47 -12.76 -11.65
N THR A 69 -6.54 -13.64 -10.65
CA THR A 69 -7.62 -14.62 -10.51
C THR A 69 -8.97 -13.97 -10.18
N ASN A 70 -8.98 -12.90 -9.37
CA ASN A 70 -10.21 -12.17 -9.04
C ASN A 70 -10.72 -11.30 -10.21
N ALA A 71 -9.84 -10.77 -11.06
CA ALA A 71 -10.25 -10.03 -12.25
C ALA A 71 -10.94 -10.93 -13.31
N ALA A 72 -10.57 -12.20 -13.40
CA ALA A 72 -11.12 -13.15 -14.37
C ALA A 72 -12.50 -13.72 -13.99
N ARG A 73 -12.98 -13.53 -12.75
CA ARG A 73 -14.28 -14.04 -12.26
C ARG A 73 -15.41 -13.02 -12.30
N GLY A 74 -15.12 -11.76 -12.65
CA GLY A 74 -16.09 -10.66 -12.72
C GLY A 74 -16.48 -10.26 -14.14
N ALA A 75 -16.15 -11.06 -15.15
CA ALA A 75 -16.47 -10.82 -16.57
C ALA A 75 -17.63 -11.71 -17.04
#